data_AF-A0A972CL92-F1
#
_entry.id   AF-A0A972CL92-F1
#
_cell.length_a   1.000
_cell.length_b   1.000
_cell.length_c   1.000
_cell.angle_alpha   90.00
_cell.angle_beta   90.00
_cell.angle_gamma   90.00
#
_symmetry.space_group_name_H-M   'P 1'
#
loop_
_entity.id
_entity.type
_entity.pdbx_description
1 polymer ?
#
loop_
_entity_poly.entity_id
_entity_poly.type
_entity_poly.pdbx_seq_one_letter_code
_entity_poly.pdbx_strand_id
1 'polypeptide(L)'
;MKNSKLLALTLIALLLLGCETPMPVPLEGIYQVKNKTLTIFDLSSQEYQYKYNIAEVVESKPAALTLEIDPEQLSDCRYGSFRLGNNRQRTWFVMGRDPDGYWSEFYIDQNNDLVIQEKEKVKSFQSGRDKVKGMQRAQSMTLIPVRIKVSYKGLNGEIQKNLYFFIITTVLSKNDASDILVEAITASFLDGEIKVLSGETVKRMNFRLIDANGNGCFNDYGVDLLFIDSNFDHYFQAKEGHRLIEFFDLPLSTGGSKQLRIIVPPYPARVGVIEADQEYDLGDFEAQSDQDDDEADDDSELENQEPGGATDGLEL
;
A
#
# COMPACT_ATOMS: atom_id res chain seq x y z
N MET A 1 44.23 -38.56 -5.11
CA MET A 1 42.91 -38.43 -4.46
C MET A 1 42.68 -37.08 -3.73
N LYS A 2 43.68 -36.22 -3.50
CA LYS A 2 43.46 -34.88 -2.88
C LYS A 2 42.84 -33.85 -3.84
N ASN A 3 43.14 -33.95 -5.14
CA ASN A 3 42.69 -32.94 -6.12
C ASN A 3 41.20 -33.08 -6.52
N SER A 4 40.59 -34.27 -6.36
CA SER A 4 39.16 -34.45 -6.69
C SER A 4 38.23 -33.84 -5.64
N LYS A 5 38.65 -33.81 -4.37
CA LYS A 5 37.89 -33.17 -3.28
C LYS A 5 37.90 -31.65 -3.40
N LEU A 6 39.01 -31.07 -3.84
CA LEU A 6 39.12 -29.63 -4.09
C LEU A 6 38.21 -29.22 -5.26
N LEU A 7 38.22 -29.99 -6.35
CA LEU A 7 37.38 -29.74 -7.54
C LEU A 7 35.88 -29.82 -7.21
N ALA A 8 35.47 -30.80 -6.41
CA ALA A 8 34.08 -30.94 -5.96
C ALA A 8 33.64 -29.76 -5.05
N LEU A 9 34.52 -29.28 -4.17
CA LEU A 9 34.25 -28.10 -3.34
C LEU A 9 34.17 -26.81 -4.17
N THR A 10 35.00 -26.67 -5.21
CA THR A 10 34.93 -25.51 -6.11
C THR A 10 33.67 -25.54 -6.96
N LEU A 11 33.24 -26.72 -7.42
CA LEU A 11 32.00 -26.90 -8.19
C LEU A 11 30.76 -26.61 -7.32
N ILE A 12 30.75 -27.04 -6.06
CA ILE A 12 29.68 -26.72 -5.10
C ILE A 12 29.70 -25.23 -4.76
N ALA A 13 30.87 -24.61 -4.58
CA ALA A 13 30.96 -23.16 -4.39
C ALA A 13 30.51 -22.36 -5.62
N LEU A 14 30.76 -22.85 -6.84
CA LEU A 14 30.28 -22.27 -8.09
C LEU A 14 28.78 -22.52 -8.33
N LEU A 15 28.22 -23.61 -7.81
CA LEU A 15 26.77 -23.88 -7.81
C LEU A 15 26.03 -23.09 -6.72
N LEU A 16 26.70 -22.75 -5.62
CA LEU A 16 26.18 -21.90 -4.53
C LEU A 16 26.31 -20.40 -4.84
N LEU A 17 27.20 -20.02 -5.75
CA LEU A 17 27.14 -18.75 -6.47
C LEU A 17 25.98 -18.86 -7.47
N GLY A 18 24.75 -18.84 -6.95
CA GLY A 18 23.56 -18.79 -7.77
C GLY A 18 23.73 -17.70 -8.82
N CYS A 19 23.52 -18.05 -10.09
CA CYS A 19 23.39 -17.06 -11.14
C CYS A 19 22.15 -16.23 -10.81
N GLU A 20 22.31 -15.17 -10.02
CA GLU A 20 21.31 -14.12 -9.89
C GLU A 20 21.06 -13.63 -11.31
N THR A 21 19.90 -13.97 -11.83
CA THR A 21 19.51 -13.55 -13.16
C THR A 21 19.33 -12.04 -13.04
N PRO A 22 20.05 -11.25 -13.85
CA PRO A 22 19.97 -9.79 -13.72
C PRO A 22 18.52 -9.35 -13.87
N MET A 23 18.10 -8.46 -12.97
CA MET A 23 16.73 -7.94 -12.97
C MET A 23 16.37 -7.38 -14.35
N PRO A 24 15.15 -7.63 -14.85
CA PRO A 24 14.71 -7.06 -16.11
C PRO A 24 14.78 -5.53 -16.07
N VAL A 25 15.34 -4.92 -17.10
CA VAL A 25 15.49 -3.46 -17.20
C VAL A 25 14.34 -2.90 -18.03
N PRO A 26 13.54 -1.94 -17.52
CA PRO A 26 12.50 -1.28 -18.29
C PRO A 26 13.00 -0.64 -19.59
N LEU A 27 12.22 -0.75 -20.65
CA LEU A 27 12.48 -0.14 -21.96
C LEU A 27 11.57 1.05 -22.21
N GLU A 28 11.97 1.89 -23.15
CA GLU A 28 11.25 3.09 -23.53
C GLU A 28 9.80 2.82 -23.94
N GLY A 29 8.89 3.67 -23.46
CA GLY A 29 7.47 3.58 -23.72
C GLY A 29 6.63 4.32 -22.69
N ILE A 30 5.33 4.40 -22.98
CA ILE A 30 4.33 4.92 -22.05
C ILE A 30 3.40 3.76 -21.72
N TYR A 31 3.29 3.45 -20.42
CA TYR A 31 2.64 2.26 -19.92
C TYR A 31 1.43 2.66 -19.06
N GLN A 32 0.27 2.10 -19.38
CA GLN A 32 -0.95 2.33 -18.60
C GLN A 32 -0.87 1.58 -17.28
N VAL A 33 -1.37 2.19 -16.22
CA VAL A 33 -1.51 1.53 -14.92
C VAL A 33 -2.97 1.49 -14.48
N LYS A 34 -3.29 0.51 -13.65
CA LYS A 34 -4.61 0.33 -13.05
C LYS A 34 -4.46 0.24 -11.55
N ASN A 35 -5.27 1.01 -10.83
CA ASN A 35 -5.39 0.90 -9.39
C ASN A 35 -6.02 -0.44 -9.02
N LYS A 36 -5.44 -1.07 -8.00
CA LYS A 36 -5.94 -2.26 -7.35
C LYS A 36 -5.68 -2.13 -5.85
N THR A 37 -6.27 -3.02 -5.08
CA THR A 37 -6.22 -2.97 -3.62
C THR A 37 -5.69 -4.27 -3.07
N LEU A 38 -4.70 -4.18 -2.18
CA LEU A 38 -4.16 -5.32 -1.45
C LEU A 38 -5.20 -5.86 -0.46
N THR A 39 -5.11 -7.15 -0.23
CA THR A 39 -5.83 -7.81 0.85
C THR A 39 -4.94 -7.95 2.08
N ILE A 40 -5.54 -8.33 3.21
CA ILE A 40 -4.77 -8.62 4.41
C ILE A 40 -3.77 -9.79 4.24
N PHE A 41 -4.05 -10.70 3.30
CA PHE A 41 -3.14 -11.80 2.98
C PHE A 41 -1.86 -11.30 2.32
N ASP A 42 -1.96 -10.28 1.47
CA ASP A 42 -0.81 -9.65 0.83
C ASP A 42 0.09 -8.92 1.84
N LEU A 43 -0.48 -8.30 2.88
CA LEU A 43 0.31 -7.75 3.98
C LEU A 43 0.99 -8.85 4.80
N SER A 44 0.27 -9.95 5.04
CA SER A 44 0.75 -11.06 5.87
C SER A 44 1.84 -11.89 5.21
N SER A 45 1.98 -11.84 3.88
CA SER A 45 3.03 -12.56 3.13
C SER A 45 4.43 -12.01 3.39
N GLN A 46 4.53 -10.74 3.82
CA GLN A 46 5.79 -10.02 4.06
C GLN A 46 6.69 -9.89 2.81
N GLU A 47 6.13 -10.07 1.61
CA GLU A 47 6.87 -9.90 0.34
C GLU A 47 7.26 -8.43 0.10
N TYR A 48 6.49 -7.50 0.68
CA TYR A 48 6.63 -6.07 0.50
C TYR A 48 7.25 -5.44 1.75
N GLN A 49 8.34 -4.70 1.56
CA GLN A 49 9.01 -3.98 2.66
C GLN A 49 8.38 -2.62 2.89
N TYR A 50 7.26 -2.59 3.61
CA TYR A 50 6.59 -1.34 3.98
C TYR A 50 7.37 -0.56 5.04
N LYS A 51 7.34 0.75 4.89
CA LYS A 51 7.48 1.75 5.94
C LYS A 51 6.08 2.28 6.24
N TYR A 52 5.86 2.62 7.50
CA TYR A 52 4.56 3.08 7.98
C TYR A 52 4.48 4.61 7.94
N ASN A 53 3.33 5.13 7.53
CA ASN A 53 3.01 6.54 7.74
C ASN A 53 2.48 6.71 9.16
N ILE A 54 3.33 7.28 10.02
CA ILE A 54 3.03 7.41 11.45
C ILE A 54 2.20 8.67 11.69
N ALA A 55 1.07 8.50 12.37
CA ALA A 55 0.21 9.61 12.76
C ALA A 55 0.79 10.46 13.89
N GLU A 56 0.45 11.75 13.88
CA GLU A 56 0.55 12.61 15.05
C GLU A 56 -0.70 12.39 15.93
N VAL A 57 -0.53 11.90 17.16
CA VAL A 57 -1.65 11.65 18.11
C VAL A 57 -1.61 12.67 19.25
N VAL A 58 -2.78 13.25 19.56
CA VAL A 58 -2.96 14.29 20.58
C VAL A 58 -4.20 14.02 21.44
N GLU A 59 -4.20 14.59 22.64
CA GLU A 59 -5.30 14.41 23.62
C GLU A 59 -6.44 15.41 23.40
N SER A 60 -6.15 16.58 22.85
CA SER A 60 -7.14 17.66 22.68
C SER A 60 -7.67 17.70 21.26
N LYS A 61 -8.99 17.91 21.13
CA LYS A 61 -9.65 18.08 19.82
C LYS A 61 -9.03 19.26 19.06
N PRO A 62 -8.54 19.06 17.83
CA PRO A 62 -8.09 20.15 16.98
C PRO A 62 -9.23 21.15 16.71
N ALA A 63 -8.93 22.45 16.71
CA ALA A 63 -9.94 23.49 16.54
C ALA A 63 -10.67 23.43 15.19
N ALA A 64 -9.98 22.99 14.14
CA ALA A 64 -10.54 22.87 12.79
C ALA A 64 -11.43 21.63 12.58
N LEU A 65 -11.36 20.64 13.47
CA LEU A 65 -12.09 19.38 13.35
C LEU A 65 -13.48 19.50 13.97
N THR A 66 -14.51 19.20 13.18
CA THR A 66 -15.90 19.05 13.65
C THR A 66 -16.20 17.58 13.87
N LEU A 67 -16.91 17.27 14.96
CA LEU A 67 -17.41 15.92 15.23
C LEU A 67 -18.94 15.98 15.24
N GLU A 68 -19.56 15.14 14.42
CA GLU A 68 -21.00 14.85 14.47
C GLU A 68 -21.30 13.57 15.25
N ILE A 69 -20.27 12.99 15.87
CA ILE A 69 -20.36 11.94 16.89
C ILE A 69 -20.16 12.54 18.27
N ASP A 70 -20.65 11.85 19.30
CA ASP A 70 -20.45 12.23 20.69
C ASP A 70 -19.13 11.62 21.24
N PRO A 71 -18.06 12.42 21.43
CA PRO A 71 -16.77 11.90 21.89
C PRO A 71 -16.82 11.40 23.35
N GLU A 72 -17.83 11.77 24.15
CA GLU A 72 -17.97 11.27 25.52
C GLU A 72 -18.30 9.77 25.56
N GLN A 73 -18.79 9.22 24.45
CA GLN A 73 -19.05 7.78 24.29
C GLN A 73 -17.76 6.99 24.02
N LEU A 74 -16.66 7.67 23.68
CA LEU A 74 -15.36 7.05 23.44
C LEU A 74 -14.53 7.01 24.73
N SER A 75 -14.25 5.80 25.20
CA SER A 75 -13.36 5.60 26.35
C SER A 75 -11.93 6.04 26.01
N ASP A 76 -11.37 6.95 26.81
CA ASP A 76 -10.01 7.49 26.63
C ASP A 76 -9.80 8.13 25.24
N CYS A 77 -10.75 8.97 24.79
CA CYS A 77 -10.72 9.61 23.47
C CYS A 77 -9.36 10.26 23.13
N ARG A 78 -8.87 10.01 21.91
CA ARG A 78 -7.67 10.62 21.30
C ARG A 78 -7.97 11.06 19.89
N TYR A 79 -7.21 12.04 19.43
CA TYR A 79 -7.29 12.59 18.09
C TYR A 79 -5.96 12.38 17.39
N GLY A 80 -5.97 12.26 16.07
CA GLY A 80 -4.72 12.29 15.35
C GLY A 80 -4.89 12.59 13.88
N SER A 81 -3.78 12.65 13.16
CA SER A 81 -3.82 12.84 11.72
C SER A 81 -2.68 12.13 11.00
N PHE A 82 -2.99 11.64 9.80
CA PHE A 82 -2.01 11.26 8.80
C PHE A 82 -1.78 12.43 7.84
N ARG A 83 -0.59 12.48 7.25
CA ARG A 83 -0.33 13.37 6.12
C ARG A 83 -0.32 12.54 4.84
N LEU A 84 -1.28 12.78 3.98
CA LEU A 84 -1.48 12.05 2.73
C LEU A 84 -1.33 12.98 1.53
N GLY A 85 -0.97 12.40 0.39
CA GLY A 85 -0.76 13.09 -0.87
C GLY A 85 0.47 14.01 -0.88
N ASN A 86 0.77 14.55 -2.06
CA ASN A 86 1.89 15.50 -2.23
C ASN A 86 1.51 16.94 -1.80
N ASN A 87 0.24 17.19 -1.46
CA ASN A 87 -0.20 18.43 -0.82
C ASN A 87 0.03 18.42 0.70
N ARG A 88 0.36 17.25 1.29
CA ARG A 88 0.48 17.01 2.74
C ARG A 88 -0.79 17.38 3.52
N GLN A 89 -1.95 17.13 2.93
CA GLN A 89 -3.24 17.30 3.59
C GLN A 89 -3.29 16.42 4.85
N ARG A 90 -3.85 16.98 5.92
CA ARG A 90 -4.08 16.24 7.16
C ARG A 90 -5.42 15.52 7.06
N THR A 91 -5.37 14.20 7.04
CA THR A 91 -6.56 13.37 7.22
C THR A 91 -6.71 13.08 8.70
N TRP A 92 -7.76 13.63 9.31
CA TRP A 92 -7.99 13.55 10.74
C TRP A 92 -8.72 12.28 11.12
N PHE A 93 -8.44 11.78 12.32
CA PHE A 93 -9.19 10.71 12.95
C PHE A 93 -9.44 11.02 14.43
N VAL A 94 -10.44 10.34 14.97
CA VAL A 94 -10.72 10.25 16.40
C VAL A 94 -10.83 8.78 16.76
N MET A 95 -10.27 8.41 17.91
CA MET A 95 -10.27 7.04 18.37
C MET A 95 -10.46 6.93 19.87
N GLY A 96 -10.97 5.79 20.31
CA GLY A 96 -11.12 5.41 21.71
C GLY A 96 -10.86 3.93 21.91
N ARG A 97 -11.03 3.48 23.15
CA ARG A 97 -10.96 2.07 23.51
C ARG A 97 -12.32 1.40 23.42
N ASP A 98 -12.31 0.17 22.89
CA ASP A 98 -13.45 -0.74 22.95
C ASP A 98 -13.64 -1.32 24.38
N PRO A 99 -14.72 -2.09 24.64
CA PRO A 99 -14.96 -2.71 25.94
C PRO A 99 -13.87 -3.68 26.40
N ASP A 100 -13.10 -4.27 25.47
CA ASP A 100 -11.98 -5.17 25.77
C ASP A 100 -10.67 -4.40 26.02
N GLY A 101 -10.70 -3.08 25.84
CA GLY A 101 -9.60 -2.15 26.09
C GLY A 101 -8.63 -1.99 24.93
N TYR A 102 -8.99 -2.39 23.71
CA TYR A 102 -8.21 -2.16 22.49
C TYR A 102 -8.59 -0.83 21.84
N TRP A 103 -7.62 -0.19 21.19
CA TRP A 103 -7.86 1.03 20.41
C TRP A 103 -8.41 0.70 19.02
N SER A 104 -9.67 0.31 18.97
CA SER A 104 -10.39 -0.18 17.79
C SER A 104 -11.69 0.59 17.51
N GLU A 105 -12.18 1.39 18.46
CA GLU A 105 -13.22 2.39 18.22
C GLU A 105 -12.59 3.56 17.47
N PHE A 106 -12.69 3.56 16.13
CA PHE A 106 -11.92 4.47 15.28
C PHE A 106 -12.80 5.07 14.18
N TYR A 107 -12.70 6.38 14.00
CA TYR A 107 -13.39 7.15 12.97
C TYR A 107 -12.37 8.00 12.25
N ILE A 108 -12.44 8.09 10.94
CA ILE A 108 -11.50 8.83 10.12
C ILE A 108 -12.25 9.67 9.10
N ASP A 109 -11.83 10.91 8.90
CA ASP A 109 -12.39 11.81 7.89
C ASP A 109 -12.06 11.26 6.49
N GLN A 110 -12.98 10.47 5.94
CA GLN A 110 -12.77 9.71 4.70
C GLN A 110 -12.83 10.61 3.47
N ASN A 111 -13.51 11.76 3.57
CA ASN A 111 -13.69 12.70 2.47
C ASN A 111 -12.78 13.93 2.56
N ASN A 112 -12.02 14.05 3.67
CA ASN A 112 -11.16 15.19 3.99
C ASN A 112 -11.91 16.54 4.04
N ASP A 113 -13.14 16.53 4.57
CA ASP A 113 -13.99 17.72 4.72
C ASP A 113 -13.93 18.34 6.12
N LEU A 114 -13.12 17.78 7.02
CA LEU A 114 -12.94 18.15 8.42
C LEU A 114 -14.16 17.88 9.32
N VAL A 115 -15.09 17.02 8.87
CA VAL A 115 -16.28 16.63 9.63
C VAL A 115 -16.28 15.12 9.80
N ILE A 116 -16.02 14.65 11.03
CA ILE A 116 -16.13 13.21 11.32
C ILE A 116 -17.57 12.85 11.69
N GLN A 117 -18.15 11.92 10.93
CA GLN A 117 -19.52 11.43 11.08
C GLN A 117 -19.58 9.96 11.53
N GLU A 118 -20.72 9.52 12.06
CA GLU A 118 -20.90 8.14 12.52
C GLU A 118 -20.69 7.11 11.39
N LYS A 119 -21.07 7.46 10.15
CA LYS A 119 -20.90 6.59 8.98
C LYS A 119 -19.42 6.32 8.64
N GLU A 120 -18.51 7.16 9.12
CA GLU A 120 -17.07 7.03 8.89
C GLU A 120 -16.37 6.17 9.95
N LYS A 121 -17.15 5.51 10.81
CA LYS A 121 -16.64 4.49 11.72
C LYS A 121 -15.99 3.34 10.96
N VAL A 122 -14.78 2.99 11.34
CA VAL A 122 -14.05 1.85 10.77
C VAL A 122 -14.47 0.58 11.51
N LYS A 123 -15.25 -0.28 10.84
CA LYS A 123 -15.90 -1.45 11.47
C LYS A 123 -15.04 -2.72 11.51
N SER A 124 -13.94 -2.78 10.76
CA SER A 124 -13.26 -4.05 10.45
C SER A 124 -11.96 -4.30 11.25
N PHE A 125 -11.87 -3.89 12.51
CA PHE A 125 -10.67 -4.13 13.30
C PHE A 125 -10.57 -5.58 13.79
N GLN A 126 -9.38 -6.17 13.67
CA GLN A 126 -8.97 -7.37 14.38
C GLN A 126 -7.91 -7.00 15.41
N SER A 127 -8.15 -7.39 16.66
CA SER A 127 -7.30 -7.02 17.79
C SER A 127 -6.64 -8.22 18.46
N GLY A 128 -5.45 -8.03 19.01
CA GLY A 128 -4.65 -9.07 19.64
C GLY A 128 -3.66 -8.52 20.67
N ARG A 129 -3.24 -9.38 21.61
CA ARG A 129 -2.20 -9.08 22.60
C ARG A 129 -1.09 -10.11 22.54
N ASP A 130 0.15 -9.64 22.60
CA ASP A 130 1.31 -10.50 22.72
C ASP A 130 2.43 -9.81 23.53
N LYS A 131 3.58 -10.50 23.66
CA LYS A 131 4.78 -9.95 24.30
C LYS A 131 5.90 -9.84 23.28
N VAL A 132 6.50 -8.65 23.17
CA VAL A 132 7.62 -8.38 22.27
C VAL A 132 8.74 -7.73 23.05
N LYS A 133 9.93 -8.34 23.06
CA LYS A 133 11.14 -7.80 23.73
C LYS A 133 10.92 -7.38 25.19
N GLY A 134 10.07 -8.12 25.93
CA GLY A 134 9.75 -7.84 27.33
C GLY A 134 8.76 -6.71 27.57
N MET A 135 8.12 -6.19 26.51
CA MET A 135 6.99 -5.26 26.56
C MET A 135 5.70 -6.02 26.26
N GLN A 136 4.59 -5.58 26.85
CA GLN A 136 3.27 -6.00 26.41
C GLN A 136 2.92 -5.19 25.17
N ARG A 137 2.40 -5.85 24.15
CA ARG A 137 1.91 -5.19 22.95
C ARG A 137 0.44 -5.54 22.78
N ALA A 138 -0.40 -4.52 22.66
CA ALA A 138 -1.77 -4.65 22.19
C ALA A 138 -1.84 -4.01 20.81
N GLN A 139 -2.41 -4.70 19.83
CA GLN A 139 -2.50 -4.22 18.47
C GLN A 139 -3.92 -4.40 17.95
N SER A 140 -4.42 -3.42 17.20
CA SER A 140 -5.63 -3.53 16.39
C SER A 140 -5.29 -3.16 14.96
N MET A 141 -5.75 -3.92 13.99
CA MET A 141 -5.53 -3.65 12.57
C MET A 141 -6.81 -3.84 11.78
N THR A 142 -7.04 -2.98 10.79
CA THR A 142 -8.17 -3.14 9.87
C THR A 142 -7.97 -4.36 8.97
N LEU A 143 -8.98 -5.23 8.87
CA LEU A 143 -9.01 -6.37 7.95
C LEU A 143 -9.36 -5.96 6.52
N ILE A 144 -10.26 -4.98 6.40
CA ILE A 144 -10.67 -4.39 5.14
C ILE A 144 -10.04 -2.99 5.07
N PRO A 145 -9.28 -2.67 4.00
CA PRO A 145 -8.74 -1.33 3.81
C PRO A 145 -9.80 -0.24 3.85
N VAL A 146 -9.50 0.85 4.55
CA VAL A 146 -10.36 2.02 4.66
C VAL A 146 -10.16 2.92 3.44
N ARG A 147 -11.25 3.32 2.79
CA ARG A 147 -11.23 4.28 1.69
C ARG A 147 -11.04 5.69 2.24
N ILE A 148 -10.10 6.44 1.66
CA ILE A 148 -9.82 7.85 1.99
C ILE A 148 -9.63 8.60 0.66
N LYS A 149 -10.34 9.72 0.50
CA LYS A 149 -10.20 10.63 -0.64
C LYS A 149 -8.96 11.49 -0.46
N VAL A 150 -7.87 11.18 -1.16
CA VAL A 150 -6.60 11.90 -1.07
C VAL A 150 -6.51 12.95 -2.17
N SER A 151 -6.12 14.18 -1.81
CA SER A 151 -5.85 15.24 -2.78
C SER A 151 -4.37 15.29 -3.16
N TYR A 152 -4.12 15.58 -4.44
CA TYR A 152 -2.81 15.77 -5.03
C TYR A 152 -2.74 17.12 -5.75
N LYS A 153 -1.57 17.75 -5.70
CA LYS A 153 -1.21 18.85 -6.61
C LYS A 153 -0.78 18.22 -7.94
N GLY A 154 -1.62 18.33 -8.95
CA GLY A 154 -1.29 18.05 -10.35
C GLY A 154 -0.77 19.30 -11.07
N LEU A 155 -0.34 19.11 -12.31
CA LEU A 155 0.16 20.18 -13.18
C LEU A 155 -0.95 21.19 -13.52
N ASN A 156 -2.16 20.68 -13.77
CA ASN A 156 -3.31 21.47 -14.23
C ASN A 156 -4.33 21.80 -13.13
N GLY A 157 -4.05 21.43 -11.87
CA GLY A 157 -4.96 21.67 -10.75
C GLY A 157 -4.89 20.59 -9.67
N GLU A 158 -5.87 20.61 -8.78
CA GLU A 158 -6.03 19.58 -7.76
C GLU A 158 -6.62 18.30 -8.37
N ILE A 159 -6.03 17.16 -8.04
CA ILE A 159 -6.51 15.84 -8.40
C ILE A 159 -6.97 15.15 -7.12
N GLN A 160 -8.18 14.60 -7.08
CA GLN A 160 -8.69 13.87 -5.91
C GLN A 160 -8.89 12.41 -6.25
N LYS A 161 -8.32 11.49 -5.47
CA LYS A 161 -8.40 10.05 -5.70
C LYS A 161 -8.85 9.30 -4.45
N ASN A 162 -9.66 8.28 -4.62
CA ASN A 162 -9.97 7.32 -3.59
C ASN A 162 -8.81 6.33 -3.46
N LEU A 163 -8.10 6.42 -2.34
CA LEU A 163 -7.08 5.47 -1.94
C LEU A 163 -7.58 4.59 -0.80
N TYR A 164 -7.00 3.40 -0.71
CA TYR A 164 -7.30 2.45 0.34
C TYR A 164 -6.10 2.29 1.26
N PHE A 165 -6.34 2.28 2.57
CA PHE A 165 -5.30 2.16 3.59
C PHE A 165 -5.65 1.12 4.65
N PHE A 166 -4.66 0.35 5.05
CA PHE A 166 -4.74 -0.39 6.31
C PHE A 166 -4.34 0.52 7.46
N ILE A 167 -5.13 0.54 8.52
CA ILE A 167 -4.84 1.29 9.74
C ILE A 167 -4.45 0.31 10.83
N ILE A 168 -3.34 0.61 11.51
CA ILE A 168 -2.81 -0.19 12.62
C ILE A 168 -2.69 0.73 13.83
N THR A 169 -3.30 0.34 14.94
CA THR A 169 -3.06 0.94 16.25
C THR A 169 -2.23 -0.04 17.08
N THR A 170 -1.11 0.43 17.62
CA THR A 170 -0.21 -0.36 18.46
C THR A 170 0.00 0.36 19.78
N VAL A 171 -0.24 -0.35 20.89
CA VAL A 171 0.11 0.10 22.23
C VAL A 171 1.24 -0.77 22.75
N LEU A 172 2.36 -0.14 23.09
CA LEU A 172 3.47 -0.78 23.78
C LEU A 172 3.47 -0.34 25.23
N SER A 173 3.54 -1.27 26.17
CA SER A 173 3.59 -0.94 27.59
C SER A 173 4.62 -1.75 28.38
N LYS A 174 5.21 -1.08 29.37
CA LYS A 174 6.19 -1.64 30.31
C LYS A 174 6.23 -0.80 31.59
N ASN A 175 6.13 -1.46 32.75
CA ASN A 175 6.26 -0.82 34.06
C ASN A 175 5.41 0.45 34.20
N ASP A 176 4.11 0.33 33.93
CA ASP A 176 3.09 1.40 34.00
C ASP A 176 3.23 2.54 32.99
N ALA A 177 4.28 2.55 32.16
CA ALA A 177 4.38 3.43 31.00
C ALA A 177 3.75 2.75 29.76
N SER A 178 3.07 3.55 28.93
CA SER A 178 2.54 3.10 27.64
C SER A 178 2.68 4.17 26.57
N ASP A 179 3.06 3.74 25.38
CA ASP A 179 3.08 4.57 24.17
C ASP A 179 2.05 4.03 23.17
N ILE A 180 1.36 4.94 22.49
CA ILE A 180 0.40 4.62 21.45
C ILE A 180 0.99 5.08 20.12
N LEU A 181 0.98 4.17 19.14
CA LEU A 181 1.41 4.40 17.78
C LEU A 181 0.24 4.09 16.87
N VAL A 182 -0.04 4.99 15.92
CA VAL A 182 -1.07 4.80 14.91
C VAL A 182 -0.41 4.95 13.54
N GLU A 183 -0.58 3.96 12.69
CA GLU A 183 0.14 3.78 11.43
C GLU A 183 -0.85 3.55 10.29
N ALA A 184 -0.54 4.11 9.12
CA ALA A 184 -1.21 3.80 7.88
C ALA A 184 -0.25 3.10 6.92
N ILE A 185 -0.75 2.06 6.24
CA ILE A 185 -0.11 1.41 5.11
C ILE A 185 -1.01 1.59 3.91
N THR A 186 -0.48 2.08 2.79
CA THR A 186 -1.24 2.17 1.54
C THR A 186 -1.55 0.76 1.04
N ALA A 187 -2.83 0.42 0.99
CA ALA A 187 -3.34 -0.82 0.41
C ALA A 187 -3.51 -0.70 -1.10
N SER A 188 -3.70 0.52 -1.62
CA SER A 188 -3.73 0.77 -3.05
C SER A 188 -2.36 0.57 -3.71
N PHE A 189 -2.37 -0.07 -4.86
CA PHE A 189 -1.18 -0.25 -5.70
C PHE A 189 -1.55 -0.16 -7.18
N LEU A 190 -0.53 -0.03 -8.02
CA LEU A 190 -0.71 0.21 -9.43
C LEU A 190 -0.09 -0.93 -10.23
N ASP A 191 -0.93 -1.68 -10.94
CA ASP A 191 -0.49 -2.75 -11.85
C ASP A 191 -0.48 -2.25 -13.30
N GLY A 192 0.51 -2.69 -14.08
CA GLY A 192 0.56 -2.45 -15.51
C GLY A 192 1.37 -3.52 -16.25
N GLU A 193 1.48 -3.36 -17.56
CA GLU A 193 2.39 -4.16 -18.39
C GLU A 193 3.49 -3.27 -18.95
N ILE A 194 4.73 -3.72 -18.87
CA ILE A 194 5.92 -2.98 -19.30
C ILE A 194 6.79 -3.81 -20.24
N LYS A 195 7.43 -3.16 -21.21
CA LYS A 195 8.48 -3.80 -22.00
C LYS A 195 9.78 -3.75 -21.23
N VAL A 196 10.49 -4.86 -21.17
CA VAL A 196 11.75 -4.99 -20.45
C VAL A 196 12.78 -5.71 -21.30
N LEU A 197 14.04 -5.40 -21.07
CA LEU A 197 15.18 -6.20 -21.49
C LEU A 197 15.53 -7.19 -20.36
N SER A 198 15.34 -8.48 -20.63
CA SER A 198 15.68 -9.58 -19.72
C SER A 198 16.79 -10.42 -20.36
N GLY A 199 18.02 -10.24 -19.88
CA GLY A 199 19.21 -10.72 -20.56
C GLY A 199 19.34 -10.06 -21.94
N GLU A 200 19.31 -10.85 -23.00
CA GLU A 200 19.37 -10.38 -24.40
C GLU A 200 17.98 -10.30 -25.06
N THR A 201 16.91 -10.62 -24.31
CA THR A 201 15.56 -10.74 -24.87
C THR A 201 14.65 -9.61 -24.44
N VAL A 202 13.91 -9.05 -25.40
CA VAL A 202 12.83 -8.09 -25.12
C VAL A 202 11.56 -8.86 -24.81
N LYS A 203 10.97 -8.61 -23.64
CA LYS A 203 9.72 -9.24 -23.18
C LYS A 203 8.73 -8.17 -22.72
N ARG A 204 7.44 -8.52 -22.72
CA ARG A 204 6.41 -7.79 -21.95
C ARG A 204 6.19 -8.54 -20.65
N MET A 205 6.22 -7.84 -19.53
CA MET A 205 6.01 -8.41 -18.20
C MET A 205 5.02 -7.54 -17.42
N ASN A 206 4.32 -8.15 -16.47
CA ASN A 206 3.54 -7.39 -15.50
C ASN A 206 4.50 -6.65 -14.57
N PHE A 207 4.13 -5.45 -14.17
CA PHE A 207 4.79 -4.74 -13.10
C PHE A 207 3.77 -4.24 -12.09
N ARG A 208 4.25 -4.03 -10.87
CA ARG A 208 3.49 -3.46 -9.77
C ARG A 208 4.29 -2.35 -9.11
N LEU A 209 3.64 -1.21 -8.92
CA LEU A 209 4.18 -0.07 -8.19
C LEU A 209 3.44 0.06 -6.86
N ILE A 210 4.21 0.15 -5.78
CA ILE A 210 3.71 0.19 -4.40
C ILE A 210 4.28 1.42 -3.71
N ASP A 211 3.39 2.22 -3.13
CA ASP A 211 3.76 3.22 -2.13
C ASP A 211 4.25 2.48 -0.88
N ALA A 212 5.55 2.58 -0.64
CA ALA A 212 6.19 1.83 0.41
C ALA A 212 6.31 2.63 1.71
N ASN A 213 5.80 3.86 1.79
CA ASN A 213 5.86 4.66 3.01
C ASN A 213 4.49 5.11 3.56
N GLY A 214 3.41 4.79 2.84
CA GLY A 214 2.05 4.96 3.35
C GLY A 214 1.50 6.37 3.21
N ASN A 215 2.12 7.24 2.42
CA ASN A 215 1.67 8.62 2.23
C ASN A 215 0.69 8.81 1.06
N GLY A 216 0.40 7.75 0.30
CA GLY A 216 -0.45 7.74 -0.87
C GLY A 216 0.19 8.28 -2.15
N CYS A 217 1.49 8.57 -2.17
CA CYS A 217 2.24 8.98 -3.36
C CYS A 217 3.02 7.78 -3.91
N PHE A 218 3.03 7.64 -5.23
CA PHE A 218 3.70 6.53 -5.92
C PHE A 218 5.00 6.96 -6.61
N ASN A 219 5.51 8.15 -6.27
CA ASN A 219 6.70 8.74 -6.88
C ASN A 219 7.80 9.12 -5.87
N ASP A 220 7.80 8.51 -4.69
CA ASP A 220 8.87 8.67 -3.72
C ASP A 220 10.08 7.80 -4.13
N TYR A 221 10.85 8.31 -5.10
CA TYR A 221 12.05 7.66 -5.60
C TYR A 221 13.04 7.29 -4.47
N GLY A 222 13.54 6.05 -4.51
CA GLY A 222 14.41 5.47 -3.50
C GLY A 222 13.66 4.96 -2.25
N VAL A 223 12.34 5.10 -2.21
CA VAL A 223 11.47 4.60 -1.12
C VAL A 223 10.46 3.62 -1.67
N ASP A 224 9.63 4.04 -2.63
CA ASP A 224 8.59 3.22 -3.25
C ASP A 224 9.17 2.01 -3.96
N LEU A 225 8.35 0.99 -4.19
CA LEU A 225 8.80 -0.29 -4.73
C LEU A 225 8.23 -0.54 -6.13
N LEU A 226 9.11 -0.92 -7.04
CA LEU A 226 8.76 -1.44 -8.37
C LEU A 226 9.05 -2.94 -8.39
N PHE A 227 8.02 -3.72 -8.62
CA PHE A 227 8.11 -5.16 -8.85
C PHE A 227 7.93 -5.47 -10.33
N ILE A 228 8.69 -6.43 -10.85
CA ILE A 228 8.55 -6.94 -12.22
C ILE A 228 8.39 -8.46 -12.16
N ASP A 229 7.27 -8.96 -12.68
CA ASP A 229 6.88 -10.38 -12.69
C ASP A 229 7.79 -11.15 -13.66
N SER A 230 8.92 -11.59 -13.12
CA SER A 230 10.03 -12.18 -13.87
C SER A 230 9.81 -13.66 -14.17
N ASN A 231 8.96 -14.31 -13.37
CA ASN A 231 8.59 -15.73 -13.47
C ASN A 231 7.24 -15.96 -14.18
N PHE A 232 6.46 -14.90 -14.46
CA PHE A 232 5.16 -14.93 -15.13
C PHE A 232 4.07 -15.70 -14.37
N ASP A 233 4.12 -15.70 -13.04
CA ASP A 233 3.13 -16.38 -12.21
C ASP A 233 2.06 -15.43 -11.63
N HIS A 234 2.13 -14.13 -11.96
CA HIS A 234 1.24 -13.08 -11.47
C HIS A 234 1.29 -12.87 -9.94
N TYR A 235 2.28 -13.44 -9.26
CA TYR A 235 2.53 -13.30 -7.83
C TYR A 235 3.93 -12.68 -7.61
N PHE A 236 3.95 -11.44 -7.13
CA PHE A 236 5.20 -10.71 -6.94
C PHE A 236 5.92 -11.13 -5.65
N GLN A 237 7.11 -11.69 -5.81
CA GLN A 237 7.99 -12.06 -4.70
C GLN A 237 8.93 -10.91 -4.32
N ALA A 238 9.41 -10.88 -3.08
CA ALA A 238 10.35 -9.88 -2.60
C ALA A 238 11.59 -9.71 -3.49
N LYS A 239 12.10 -10.82 -4.07
CA LYS A 239 13.26 -10.82 -4.98
C LYS A 239 13.00 -10.14 -6.33
N GLU A 240 11.73 -9.98 -6.70
CA GLU A 240 11.29 -9.32 -7.94
C GLU A 240 11.08 -7.82 -7.74
N GLY A 241 11.14 -7.37 -6.49
CA GLY A 241 11.01 -5.99 -6.09
C GLY A 241 12.35 -5.30 -5.96
N HIS A 242 12.38 -4.03 -6.37
CA HIS A 242 13.45 -3.10 -6.04
C HIS A 242 12.86 -1.73 -5.75
N ARG A 243 13.67 -0.85 -5.16
CA ARG A 243 13.24 0.54 -4.97
C ARG A 243 13.06 1.21 -6.33
N LEU A 244 11.99 1.96 -6.47
CA LEU A 244 11.75 2.83 -7.62
C LEU A 244 12.93 3.81 -7.74
N ILE A 245 13.63 3.76 -8.87
CA ILE A 245 14.74 4.66 -9.18
C ILE A 245 14.36 5.55 -10.35
N GLU A 246 14.70 6.84 -10.27
CA GLU A 246 14.33 7.79 -11.32
C GLU A 246 15.15 7.57 -12.60
N PHE A 247 16.47 7.38 -12.46
CA PHE A 247 17.40 7.23 -13.58
C PHE A 247 18.09 5.87 -13.53
N PHE A 248 18.27 5.25 -14.69
CA PHE A 248 18.95 3.96 -14.82
C PHE A 248 19.61 3.79 -16.18
N ASP A 249 20.59 2.89 -16.26
CA ASP A 249 21.32 2.63 -17.49
C ASP A 249 20.75 1.40 -18.22
N LEU A 250 20.40 1.58 -19.50
CA LEU A 250 20.05 0.52 -20.42
C LEU A 250 21.32 0.05 -21.16
N PRO A 251 21.79 -1.20 -20.99
CA PRO A 251 22.90 -1.72 -21.77
C PRO A 251 22.55 -1.86 -23.26
N LEU A 252 23.46 -1.44 -24.14
CA LEU A 252 23.26 -1.53 -25.59
C LEU A 252 23.98 -2.75 -26.17
N SER A 253 23.39 -3.37 -27.19
CA SER A 253 23.98 -4.52 -27.90
C SER A 253 25.29 -4.19 -28.62
N THR A 254 25.56 -2.90 -28.88
CA THR A 254 26.79 -2.40 -29.51
C THR A 254 27.96 -2.21 -28.54
N GLY A 255 27.76 -2.49 -27.25
CA GLY A 255 28.62 -2.02 -26.18
C GLY A 255 28.30 -0.57 -25.79
N GLY A 256 28.42 -0.26 -24.50
CA GLY A 256 27.98 1.00 -23.89
C GLY A 256 26.60 0.92 -23.24
N SER A 257 26.15 2.06 -22.71
CA SER A 257 24.83 2.21 -22.09
C SER A 257 24.15 3.50 -22.55
N LYS A 258 22.83 3.50 -22.51
CA LYS A 258 21.96 4.66 -22.69
C LYS A 258 21.27 4.94 -21.37
N GLN A 259 21.32 6.18 -20.88
CA GLN A 259 20.63 6.53 -19.64
C GLN A 259 19.15 6.80 -19.94
N LEU A 260 18.27 6.12 -19.21
CA LEU A 260 16.83 6.29 -19.26
C LEU A 260 16.32 6.86 -17.93
N ARG A 261 15.11 7.40 -17.99
CA ARG A 261 14.39 7.92 -16.84
C ARG A 261 12.99 7.32 -16.78
N ILE A 262 12.54 6.94 -15.58
CA ILE A 262 11.15 6.58 -15.31
C ILE A 262 10.37 7.80 -14.79
N ILE A 263 9.26 8.13 -15.44
CA ILE A 263 8.39 9.25 -15.11
C ILE A 263 7.18 8.73 -14.37
N VAL A 264 7.05 9.13 -13.11
CA VAL A 264 5.91 8.82 -12.26
C VAL A 264 5.44 10.10 -11.56
N PRO A 265 4.27 10.66 -11.89
CA PRO A 265 3.64 11.68 -11.06
C PRO A 265 3.15 11.10 -9.72
N PRO A 266 2.80 11.94 -8.72
CA PRO A 266 2.36 11.50 -7.39
C PRO A 266 1.25 10.44 -7.41
N TYR A 267 0.28 10.60 -8.29
CA TYR A 267 -0.70 9.56 -8.61
C TYR A 267 -0.81 9.41 -10.15
N PRO A 268 -0.20 8.37 -10.74
CA PRO A 268 -0.14 8.19 -12.19
C PRO A 268 -1.37 7.49 -12.77
N ALA A 269 -1.83 7.95 -13.93
CA ALA A 269 -2.59 7.11 -14.86
C ALA A 269 -1.65 6.34 -15.80
N ARG A 270 -0.45 6.88 -16.04
CA ARG A 270 0.56 6.30 -16.92
C ARG A 270 1.94 6.43 -16.28
N VAL A 271 2.80 5.45 -16.56
CA VAL A 271 4.23 5.47 -16.24
C VAL A 271 5.01 5.60 -17.54
N GLY A 272 5.92 6.58 -17.60
CA GLY A 272 6.80 6.78 -18.75
C GLY A 272 8.17 6.17 -18.53
N VAL A 273 8.78 5.61 -19.56
CA VAL A 273 10.22 5.35 -19.64
C VAL A 273 10.72 6.05 -20.89
N ILE A 274 11.62 7.02 -20.72
CA ILE A 274 12.10 7.89 -21.79
C ILE A 274 13.62 8.10 -21.68
N GLU A 275 14.25 8.68 -22.70
CA GLU A 275 15.65 9.14 -22.58
C GLU A 275 15.76 10.17 -21.46
N ALA A 276 16.88 10.15 -20.72
CA ALA A 276 17.03 11.00 -19.54
C ALA A 276 16.93 12.51 -19.83
N ASP A 277 17.31 12.94 -21.04
CA ASP A 277 17.30 14.33 -21.52
C ASP A 277 16.09 14.64 -22.43
N GLN A 278 15.20 13.68 -22.66
CA GLN A 278 14.00 13.89 -23.47
C GLN A 278 12.98 14.77 -22.74
N GLU A 279 12.49 15.81 -23.42
CA GLU A 279 11.38 16.63 -22.92
C GLU A 279 10.05 15.84 -22.90
N TYR A 280 9.22 16.11 -21.89
CA TYR A 280 7.91 15.50 -21.73
C TYR A 280 6.97 16.45 -20.96
N ASP A 281 5.66 16.28 -21.15
CA ASP A 281 4.63 16.95 -20.37
C ASP A 281 4.19 16.04 -19.21
N LEU A 282 4.33 16.49 -17.96
CA LEU A 282 3.92 15.71 -16.80
C LEU A 282 2.40 15.47 -16.78
N GLY A 283 1.61 16.39 -17.34
CA GLY A 283 0.15 16.29 -17.41
C GLY A 283 -0.32 15.11 -18.25
N ASP A 284 0.51 14.59 -19.16
CA ASP A 284 0.22 13.35 -19.87
C ASP A 284 0.22 12.14 -18.92
N PHE A 285 0.95 12.17 -17.82
CA PHE A 285 1.09 10.99 -16.95
C PHE A 285 0.07 11.00 -15.79
N GLU A 286 -0.48 12.17 -15.48
CA GLU A 286 -1.38 12.38 -14.34
C GLU A 286 -2.73 11.68 -14.52
N ALA A 287 -3.28 11.19 -13.42
CA ALA A 287 -4.65 10.71 -13.40
C ALA A 287 -5.66 11.85 -13.35
N GLN A 288 -6.88 11.55 -13.78
CA GLN A 288 -8.03 12.41 -13.52
C GLN A 288 -8.57 12.16 -12.11
N SER A 289 -9.20 13.19 -11.52
CA SER A 289 -9.92 13.04 -10.26
C SER A 289 -10.98 11.94 -10.38
N ASP A 290 -11.17 11.18 -9.31
CA ASP A 290 -12.37 10.37 -9.17
C ASP A 290 -13.58 11.30 -9.09
N GLN A 291 -14.70 10.84 -9.63
CA GLN A 291 -15.97 11.54 -9.47
C GLN A 291 -16.39 11.42 -8.01
N ASP A 292 -17.08 12.44 -7.49
CA ASP A 292 -17.73 12.32 -6.19
C ASP A 292 -18.81 11.24 -6.32
N ASP A 293 -18.57 10.08 -5.71
CA ASP A 293 -19.60 9.06 -5.55
C ASP A 293 -20.65 9.64 -4.58
N ASP A 294 -21.67 10.27 -5.13
CA ASP A 294 -22.93 10.52 -4.42
C ASP A 294 -23.52 9.13 -4.06
N GLU A 295 -23.27 8.69 -2.83
CA GLU A 295 -23.97 7.64 -2.07
C GLU A 295 -24.46 6.41 -2.86
N ALA A 296 -23.75 5.28 -2.73
CA ALA A 296 -24.34 3.95 -2.94
C ALA A 296 -23.64 2.88 -2.09
N ASP A 297 -23.53 3.11 -0.77
CA ASP A 297 -23.53 2.00 0.19
C ASP A 297 -24.98 1.84 0.69
N ASP A 298 -25.87 1.40 -0.20
CA ASP A 298 -27.19 0.92 0.18
C ASP A 298 -27.04 -0.51 0.69
N ASP A 299 -26.93 -0.62 2.03
CA ASP A 299 -26.97 -1.85 2.82
C ASP A 299 -28.36 -2.51 2.74
N SER A 300 -28.87 -2.78 1.53
CA SER A 300 -30.13 -3.52 1.34
C SER A 300 -29.99 -4.58 0.25
N GLU A 301 -29.71 -5.81 0.68
CA GLU A 301 -30.33 -7.08 0.26
C GLU A 301 -29.40 -8.27 0.55
N LEU A 302 -29.19 -8.53 1.85
CA LEU A 302 -28.99 -9.90 2.35
C LEU A 302 -30.23 -10.29 3.16
N GLU A 303 -31.40 -10.22 2.51
CA GLU A 303 -32.61 -10.84 3.02
C GLU A 303 -32.60 -12.34 2.71
N ASN A 304 -32.47 -13.13 3.78
CA ASN A 304 -33.12 -14.42 4.01
C ASN A 304 -33.30 -15.35 2.80
N GLN A 305 -32.33 -16.26 2.59
CA GLN A 305 -32.67 -17.60 2.11
C GLN A 305 -32.81 -18.54 3.31
N GLU A 306 -34.06 -18.78 3.70
CA GLU A 306 -34.43 -19.91 4.55
C GLU A 306 -33.96 -21.23 3.91
N PRO A 307 -33.49 -22.22 4.69
CA PRO A 307 -33.30 -23.56 4.19
C PRO A 307 -34.67 -24.21 3.97
N GLY A 308 -35.08 -24.31 2.70
CA GLY A 308 -36.27 -25.04 2.30
C GLY A 308 -36.24 -26.48 2.83
N GLY A 309 -37.21 -26.80 3.68
CA GLY A 309 -37.45 -28.15 4.18
C GLY A 309 -37.84 -29.09 3.05
N ALA A 310 -37.19 -30.25 3.01
CA ALA A 310 -37.64 -31.41 2.28
C ALA A 310 -38.06 -32.48 3.30
N THR A 311 -39.35 -32.48 3.65
CA THR A 311 -40.05 -33.67 4.14
C THR A 311 -40.62 -34.41 2.94
N ASP A 312 -40.18 -35.64 2.75
CA ASP A 312 -40.92 -36.81 2.22
C ASP A 312 -39.85 -37.90 2.02
N GLY A 313 -39.87 -39.05 2.70
CA GLY A 313 -40.99 -39.97 2.80
C GLY A 313 -40.64 -41.20 1.96
N LEU A 314 -39.97 -42.19 2.54
CA LEU A 314 -39.79 -43.53 1.96
C LEU A 314 -39.79 -44.56 3.09
N GLU A 315 -40.98 -45.07 3.38
CA GLU A 315 -41.17 -46.44 3.87
C GLU A 315 -40.92 -47.40 2.70
N LEU A 316 -39.93 -48.28 2.86
CA LEU A 316 -39.97 -49.75 2.65
C LEU A 316 -38.58 -50.33 2.91
#